data_AF-A0A017S0V7-F1
#
_entry.id   AF-A0A017S0V7-F1
#
_cell.length_a   1.000
_cell.length_b   1.000
_cell.length_c   1.000
_cell.angle_alpha   90.00
_cell.angle_beta   90.00
_cell.angle_gamma   90.00
#
_symmetry.space_group_name_H-M   'P 1'
#
loop_
_entity.id
_entity.type
_entity.pdbx_description
1 polymer ?
#
loop_
_entity_poly.entity_id
_entity_poly.type
_entity_poly.pdbx_seq_one_letter_code
_entity_poly.pdbx_strand_id
1 'polypeptide(L)'
;STDSYTVAWICALEEEYVCACHMLDEEFTGPEISEDNDDNTYVFGCIAKHYVVIGCLPAGRYGTNSASRVARDKVRTFPRLRFALMVVIGGGAPNGFGGVIQYDLGKLKGGRFQKTGQLNAPPEKLLGVIPEMRRLYSDRKKPDRLAEHLRLLDDMEDYQKPAVDRLYASDYSHVDGQNCDKCGLHSVVHHPERQNHHTLYVHYGNIASGNSVLKDANVRD
;
A
#
# COMPACT_ATOMS: atom_id res chain seq x y z
N SER A 1 -4.21 14.23 23.32
CA SER A 1 -5.25 13.24 23.65
C SER A 1 -5.43 12.29 22.47
N THR A 2 -5.81 11.03 22.69
CA THR A 2 -6.11 10.06 21.62
C THR A 2 -7.30 10.51 20.76
N ASP A 3 -8.23 11.29 21.33
CA ASP A 3 -9.36 11.93 20.63
C ASP A 3 -8.95 12.88 19.48
N SER A 4 -7.71 13.34 19.44
CA SER A 4 -7.26 14.29 18.42
C SER A 4 -7.07 13.64 17.06
N TYR A 5 -6.83 12.32 17.01
CA TYR A 5 -6.45 11.61 15.80
C TYR A 5 -7.66 11.16 15.00
N THR A 6 -7.62 11.40 13.69
CA THR A 6 -8.76 11.15 12.79
C THR A 6 -8.45 10.20 11.65
N VAL A 7 -7.17 9.92 11.41
CA VAL A 7 -6.70 8.99 10.39
C VAL A 7 -5.70 8.04 11.01
N ALA A 8 -5.90 6.75 10.82
CA ALA A 8 -4.92 5.73 11.14
C ALA A 8 -4.23 5.27 9.87
N TRP A 9 -2.91 5.22 9.87
CA TRP A 9 -2.08 4.61 8.84
C TRP A 9 -1.55 3.28 9.38
N ILE A 10 -1.79 2.19 8.66
CA ILE A 10 -1.39 0.83 9.06
C ILE A 10 -0.41 0.28 8.02
N CYS A 11 0.79 -0.04 8.49
CA CYS A 11 1.86 -0.66 7.70
C CYS A 11 1.95 -2.15 8.04
N ALA A 12 2.23 -2.99 7.05
CA ALA A 12 2.49 -4.42 7.21
C ALA A 12 3.96 -4.75 7.39
N LEU A 13 4.85 -3.94 6.82
CA LEU A 13 6.30 -4.14 6.84
C LEU A 13 7.01 -2.96 7.51
N GLU A 14 8.23 -3.21 8.00
CA GLU A 14 9.05 -2.18 8.62
C GLU A 14 9.43 -1.09 7.62
N GLU A 15 9.70 -1.50 6.37
CA GLU A 15 10.04 -0.58 5.28
C GLU A 15 8.88 0.38 4.99
N GLU A 16 7.64 -0.14 4.99
CA GLU A 16 6.44 0.68 4.84
C GLU A 16 6.25 1.62 6.04
N TYR A 17 6.59 1.17 7.24
CA TYR A 17 6.46 1.96 8.47
C TYR A 17 7.45 3.11 8.51
N VAL A 18 8.72 2.87 8.20
CA VAL A 18 9.75 3.92 8.14
C VAL A 18 9.37 4.95 7.10
N CYS A 19 9.02 4.53 5.87
CA CYS A 19 8.55 5.45 4.84
C CYS A 19 7.32 6.26 5.29
N ALA A 20 6.37 5.64 6.00
CA ALA A 20 5.18 6.35 6.49
C ALA A 20 5.52 7.42 7.53
N CYS A 21 6.47 7.17 8.43
CA CYS A 21 6.91 8.17 9.41
C CYS A 21 7.57 9.37 8.73
N HIS A 22 8.43 9.13 7.73
CA HIS A 22 9.06 10.19 6.93
C HIS A 22 8.06 11.07 6.15
N MET A 23 6.83 10.58 5.91
CA MET A 23 5.79 11.33 5.21
C MET A 23 5.01 12.29 6.11
N LEU A 24 5.28 12.34 7.42
CA LEU A 24 4.66 13.28 8.33
C LEU A 24 5.24 14.68 8.15
N ASP A 25 4.37 15.70 8.15
CA ASP A 25 4.81 17.10 8.15
C ASP A 25 5.45 17.45 9.51
N GLU A 26 4.92 16.88 10.60
CA GLU A 26 5.42 17.02 11.96
C GLU A 26 5.13 15.74 12.76
N GLU A 27 6.13 15.27 13.50
CA GLU A 27 5.99 14.19 14.48
C GLU A 27 5.73 14.75 15.89
N PHE A 28 4.91 14.05 16.65
CA PHE A 28 4.53 14.40 18.02
C PHE A 28 4.95 13.27 18.98
N THR A 29 5.29 13.63 20.21
CA THR A 29 5.47 12.64 21.30
C THR A 29 4.22 11.79 21.53
N GLY A 30 3.04 12.36 21.25
CA GLY A 30 1.77 11.67 21.37
C GLY A 30 1.26 11.52 22.82
N PRO A 31 0.02 11.03 23.00
CA PRO A 31 -0.50 10.66 24.31
C PRO A 31 0.10 9.32 24.78
N GLU A 32 0.21 9.14 26.10
CA GLU A 32 0.41 7.80 26.67
C GLU A 32 -0.80 6.92 26.35
N ILE A 33 -0.55 5.73 25.84
CA ILE A 33 -1.59 4.75 25.55
C ILE A 33 -1.69 3.82 26.76
N SER A 34 -2.76 3.99 27.54
CA SER A 34 -3.02 3.22 28.75
C SER A 34 -4.03 2.08 28.53
N GLU A 35 -4.22 1.64 27.28
CA GLU A 35 -5.15 0.57 26.95
C GLU A 35 -4.50 -0.80 27.23
N ASP A 36 -4.91 -1.44 28.34
CA ASP A 36 -4.40 -2.74 28.83
C ASP A 36 -4.45 -3.91 27.81
N ASN A 37 -5.08 -3.72 26.65
CA ASN A 37 -5.23 -4.72 25.60
C ASN A 37 -4.84 -4.21 24.20
N ASP A 38 -4.03 -3.15 24.13
CA ASP A 38 -3.46 -2.64 22.87
C ASP A 38 -1.93 -2.75 22.92
N ASP A 39 -1.40 -3.85 22.39
CA ASP A 39 0.04 -4.14 22.36
C ASP A 39 0.78 -3.42 21.21
N ASN A 40 0.10 -2.53 20.46
CA ASN A 40 0.69 -1.88 19.30
C ASN A 40 1.53 -0.67 19.70
N THR A 41 2.62 -0.47 18.95
CA THR A 41 3.40 0.77 19.01
C THR A 41 2.89 1.77 17.96
N TYR A 42 2.90 3.05 18.34
CA TYR A 42 2.40 4.12 17.49
C TYR A 42 3.41 5.25 17.33
N VAL A 43 3.42 5.81 16.12
CA VAL A 43 3.98 7.14 15.84
C VAL A 43 2.81 8.09 15.60
N PHE A 44 2.97 9.31 16.10
CA PHE A 44 1.94 10.32 16.08
C PHE A 44 2.43 11.51 15.29
N GLY A 45 1.58 12.11 14.47
CA GLY A 45 1.95 13.29 13.72
C GLY A 45 0.80 13.93 12.97
N CYS A 46 1.15 14.78 12.01
CA CYS A 46 0.18 15.37 11.09
C CYS A 46 0.62 15.27 9.63
N ILE A 47 -0.38 15.26 8.75
CA ILE A 47 -0.22 15.52 7.32
C ILE A 47 -1.25 16.58 6.95
N ALA A 48 -0.75 17.73 6.50
CA ALA A 48 -1.48 18.98 6.41
C ALA A 48 -2.25 19.27 7.71
N LYS A 49 -3.58 19.25 7.65
CA LYS A 49 -4.47 19.52 8.79
C LYS A 49 -4.99 18.27 9.49
N HIS A 50 -4.53 17.09 9.08
CA HIS A 50 -5.02 15.81 9.57
C HIS A 50 -4.06 15.25 10.60
N TYR A 51 -4.56 14.98 11.80
CA TYR A 51 -3.83 14.25 12.83
C TYR A 51 -3.86 12.76 12.49
N VAL A 52 -2.67 12.21 12.28
CA VAL A 52 -2.43 10.84 11.81
C VAL A 52 -1.75 10.02 12.91
N VAL A 53 -2.22 8.79 13.10
CA VAL A 53 -1.55 7.79 13.94
C VAL A 53 -1.07 6.62 13.08
N ILE A 54 0.24 6.43 13.03
CA ILE A 54 0.90 5.38 12.25
C ILE A 54 1.19 4.19 13.17
N GLY A 55 0.96 2.97 12.70
CA GLY A 55 1.39 1.76 13.40
C GLY A 55 1.74 0.66 12.41
N CYS A 56 2.64 -0.21 12.84
CA CYS A 56 3.08 -1.36 12.07
C CYS A 56 2.55 -2.65 12.69
N LEU A 57 2.41 -3.69 11.87
CA LEU A 57 2.23 -5.04 12.36
C LEU A 57 3.44 -5.46 13.22
N PRO A 58 3.25 -6.32 14.24
CA PRO A 58 4.35 -6.79 15.06
C PRO A 58 5.44 -7.48 14.24
N ALA A 59 6.70 -7.29 14.62
CA ALA A 59 7.84 -7.88 13.92
C ALA A 59 7.67 -9.40 13.69
N GLY A 60 7.91 -9.85 12.46
CA GLY A 60 7.74 -11.24 12.05
C GLY A 60 6.28 -11.73 11.94
N ARG A 61 5.27 -10.87 12.15
CA ARG A 61 3.85 -11.19 11.98
C ARG A 61 3.30 -10.51 10.74
N TYR A 62 3.01 -11.30 9.71
CA TYR A 62 2.35 -10.82 8.50
C TYR A 62 0.94 -11.42 8.35
N GLY A 63 0.21 -10.90 7.36
CA GLY A 63 -1.07 -11.44 6.92
C GLY A 63 -2.31 -10.82 7.58
N THR A 64 -3.45 -11.22 7.06
CA THR A 64 -4.77 -10.63 7.34
C THR A 64 -5.19 -10.65 8.81
N ASN A 65 -4.81 -11.71 9.55
CA ASN A 65 -5.13 -11.83 10.99
C ASN A 65 -4.34 -10.84 11.87
N SER A 66 -3.08 -10.59 11.52
CA SER A 66 -2.26 -9.60 12.24
C SER A 66 -2.79 -8.20 11.96
N ALA A 67 -3.06 -7.90 10.68
CA ALA A 67 -3.61 -6.61 10.26
C ALA A 67 -4.98 -6.33 10.89
N SER A 68 -5.87 -7.32 10.99
CA SER A 68 -7.19 -7.14 11.61
C SER A 68 -7.11 -6.84 13.10
N ARG A 69 -6.15 -7.44 13.83
CA ARG A 69 -5.91 -7.13 15.24
C ARG A 69 -5.42 -5.70 15.43
N VAL A 70 -4.38 -5.29 14.70
CA VAL A 70 -3.84 -3.92 14.74
C VAL A 70 -4.94 -2.90 14.42
N ALA A 71 -5.71 -3.14 13.36
CA ALA A 71 -6.79 -2.24 12.95
C ALA A 71 -7.89 -2.13 14.02
N ARG A 72 -8.31 -3.26 14.60
CA ARG A 72 -9.32 -3.30 15.66
C ARG A 72 -8.86 -2.55 16.90
N ASP A 73 -7.63 -2.79 17.34
CA ASP A 73 -7.09 -2.21 18.55
C ASP A 73 -6.88 -0.69 18.36
N LYS A 74 -6.37 -0.24 17.19
CA LYS A 74 -6.36 1.19 16.80
C LYS A 74 -7.74 1.84 16.86
N VAL A 75 -8.77 1.20 16.30
CA VAL A 75 -10.14 1.76 16.31
C VAL A 75 -10.68 1.88 17.74
N ARG A 76 -10.31 0.97 18.64
CA ARG A 76 -10.68 1.04 20.05
C ARG A 76 -9.96 2.17 20.78
N THR A 77 -8.64 2.26 20.61
CA THR A 77 -7.76 3.22 21.29
C THR A 77 -7.97 4.67 20.85
N PHE A 78 -8.35 4.88 19.58
CA PHE A 78 -8.55 6.21 18.99
C PHE A 78 -10.02 6.41 18.58
N PRO A 79 -10.88 6.88 19.51
CA PRO A 79 -12.34 6.85 19.32
C PRO A 79 -12.86 7.83 18.25
N ARG A 80 -12.03 8.78 17.82
CA ARG A 80 -12.37 9.76 16.76
C ARG A 80 -11.78 9.43 15.40
N LEU A 81 -11.20 8.24 15.23
CA LEU A 81 -10.78 7.78 13.92
C LEU A 81 -11.97 7.77 12.95
N ARG A 82 -11.76 8.42 11.81
CA ARG A 82 -12.71 8.46 10.70
C ARG A 82 -12.36 7.43 9.64
N PHE A 83 -11.07 7.21 9.45
CA PHE A 83 -10.53 6.32 8.45
C PHE A 83 -9.33 5.57 9.05
N ALA A 84 -9.26 4.27 8.77
CA ALA A 84 -8.05 3.48 8.91
C ALA A 84 -7.62 3.04 7.51
N LEU A 85 -6.41 3.42 7.12
CA LEU A 85 -5.84 3.19 5.80
C LEU A 85 -4.72 2.19 5.94
N MET A 86 -4.86 1.04 5.28
CA MET A 86 -3.77 0.08 5.12
C MET A 86 -2.99 0.49 3.88
N VAL A 87 -1.77 1.00 4.08
CA VAL A 87 -0.90 1.47 3.00
C VAL A 87 0.31 0.54 2.97
N VAL A 88 0.41 -0.24 1.90
CA VAL A 88 1.32 -1.36 1.80
C VAL A 88 1.90 -1.46 0.39
N ILE A 89 3.04 -2.13 0.28
CA ILE A 89 3.59 -2.60 -0.99
C ILE A 89 2.69 -3.74 -1.48
N GLY A 90 2.30 -3.68 -2.74
CA GLY A 90 1.36 -4.64 -3.31
C GLY A 90 1.54 -4.86 -4.81
N GLY A 91 1.01 -5.97 -5.30
CA GLY A 91 0.91 -6.28 -6.72
C GLY A 91 -0.39 -5.73 -7.31
N GLY A 92 -0.29 -5.06 -8.47
CA GLY A 92 -1.47 -4.67 -9.24
C GLY A 92 -2.15 -5.87 -9.91
N ALA A 93 -3.48 -5.89 -9.91
CA ALA A 93 -4.28 -6.86 -10.66
C ALA A 93 -5.35 -6.09 -11.46
N PRO A 94 -5.07 -5.74 -12.72
CA PRO A 94 -5.90 -4.82 -13.49
C PRO A 94 -7.29 -5.39 -13.83
N ASN A 95 -7.46 -6.72 -13.69
CA ASN A 95 -8.66 -7.44 -14.09
C ASN A 95 -9.53 -7.81 -12.86
N GLY A 96 -10.70 -7.18 -12.71
CA GLY A 96 -11.75 -7.61 -11.75
C GLY A 96 -12.70 -6.50 -11.29
N PHE A 97 -13.54 -6.79 -10.29
CA PHE A 97 -14.53 -5.87 -9.70
C PHE A 97 -14.38 -5.79 -8.18
N GLY A 98 -14.69 -4.64 -7.58
CA GLY A 98 -14.51 -4.38 -6.14
C GLY A 98 -13.12 -3.84 -5.81
N GLY A 99 -13.02 -2.95 -4.82
CA GLY A 99 -11.77 -2.18 -4.58
C GLY A 99 -10.55 -3.06 -4.28
N VAL A 100 -10.74 -4.14 -3.52
CA VAL A 100 -9.71 -5.15 -3.26
C VAL A 100 -10.27 -6.54 -3.51
N ILE A 101 -9.58 -7.32 -4.33
CA ILE A 101 -9.97 -8.68 -4.70
C ILE A 101 -9.10 -9.66 -3.92
N GLN A 102 -9.72 -10.55 -3.13
CA GLN A 102 -8.96 -11.57 -2.42
C GLN A 102 -8.80 -12.81 -3.33
N TYR A 103 -7.69 -12.88 -4.05
CA TYR A 103 -7.54 -13.79 -5.18
C TYR A 103 -7.40 -15.27 -4.78
N ASP A 104 -6.96 -15.53 -3.55
CA ASP A 104 -6.79 -16.87 -2.98
C ASP A 104 -7.91 -17.27 -2.01
N LEU A 105 -8.96 -16.44 -1.90
CA LEU A 105 -10.17 -16.78 -1.16
C LEU A 105 -11.24 -17.29 -2.10
N GLY A 106 -11.59 -18.55 -1.94
CA GLY A 106 -12.48 -19.24 -2.86
C GLY A 106 -12.94 -20.59 -2.35
N LYS A 107 -13.72 -21.26 -3.19
CA LYS A 107 -14.23 -22.61 -2.93
C LYS A 107 -13.75 -23.55 -4.00
N LEU A 108 -13.33 -24.75 -3.61
CA LEU A 108 -13.05 -25.84 -4.54
C LEU A 108 -14.38 -26.49 -4.93
N LYS A 109 -14.73 -26.46 -6.21
CA LYS A 109 -15.93 -27.12 -6.77
C LYS A 109 -15.53 -27.94 -7.99
N GLY A 110 -15.76 -29.25 -7.93
CA GLY A 110 -15.45 -30.15 -9.05
C GLY A 110 -13.98 -30.09 -9.49
N GLY A 111 -13.04 -29.96 -8.56
CA GLY A 111 -11.61 -29.84 -8.83
C GLY A 111 -11.15 -28.48 -9.35
N ARG A 112 -12.04 -27.49 -9.50
CA ARG A 112 -11.69 -26.12 -9.90
C ARG A 112 -11.84 -25.15 -8.73
N PHE A 113 -10.85 -24.28 -8.56
CA PHE A 113 -10.92 -23.20 -7.58
C PHE A 113 -11.76 -22.05 -8.13
N GLN A 114 -12.82 -21.69 -7.41
CA GLN A 114 -13.67 -20.55 -7.74
C GLN A 114 -13.41 -19.43 -6.75
N LYS A 115 -12.90 -18.29 -7.22
CA LYS A 115 -12.72 -17.07 -6.41
C LYS A 115 -14.08 -16.62 -5.87
N THR A 116 -14.16 -16.37 -4.57
CA THR A 116 -15.37 -15.85 -3.91
C THR A 116 -15.08 -14.65 -3.02
N GLY A 117 -13.80 -14.29 -2.83
CA GLY A 117 -13.39 -13.19 -1.97
C GLY A 117 -13.29 -11.86 -2.70
N GLN A 118 -14.09 -10.88 -2.29
CA GLN A 118 -13.91 -9.47 -2.62
C GLN A 118 -14.22 -8.64 -1.38
N LEU A 119 -13.48 -7.56 -1.18
CA LEU A 119 -13.80 -6.58 -0.15
C LEU A 119 -14.79 -5.54 -0.69
N ASN A 120 -15.49 -4.88 0.23
CA ASN A 120 -16.37 -3.76 -0.10
C ASN A 120 -15.58 -2.66 -0.82
N ALA A 121 -16.29 -1.88 -1.65
CA ALA A 121 -15.74 -0.65 -2.17
C ALA A 121 -15.35 0.30 -1.01
N PRO A 122 -14.35 1.18 -1.22
CA PRO A 122 -14.07 2.25 -0.27
C PRO A 122 -15.33 3.08 0.04
N PRO A 123 -15.45 3.67 1.26
CA PRO A 123 -16.59 4.52 1.59
C PRO A 123 -16.82 5.64 0.57
N GLU A 124 -18.09 6.00 0.32
CA GLU A 124 -18.47 7.04 -0.66
C GLU A 124 -17.70 8.34 -0.48
N LYS A 125 -17.41 8.70 0.77
CA LYS A 125 -16.64 9.89 1.10
C LYS A 125 -15.22 9.87 0.51
N LEU A 126 -14.56 8.72 0.45
CA LEU A 126 -13.24 8.59 -0.17
C LEU A 126 -13.38 8.51 -1.69
N LEU A 127 -14.38 7.79 -2.20
CA LEU A 127 -14.67 7.73 -3.64
C LEU A 127 -14.96 9.12 -4.23
N GLY A 128 -15.67 9.98 -3.50
CA GLY A 128 -15.97 11.35 -3.91
C GLY A 128 -14.74 12.27 -4.02
N VAL A 129 -13.60 11.90 -3.44
CA VAL A 129 -12.35 12.66 -3.54
C VAL A 129 -11.55 12.30 -4.80
N ILE A 130 -11.79 11.11 -5.38
CA ILE A 130 -11.05 10.61 -6.55
C ILE A 130 -11.12 11.56 -7.77
N PRO A 131 -12.28 12.14 -8.15
CA PRO A 131 -12.32 13.09 -9.27
C PRO A 131 -11.41 14.30 -9.06
N GLU A 132 -11.35 14.82 -7.83
CA GLU A 132 -10.48 15.95 -7.50
C GLU A 132 -9.00 15.54 -7.51
N MET A 133 -8.65 14.35 -6.99
CA MET A 133 -7.28 13.82 -7.09
C MET A 133 -6.84 13.67 -8.55
N ARG A 134 -7.71 13.14 -9.42
CA ARG A 134 -7.42 13.03 -10.86
C ARG A 134 -7.25 14.40 -11.51
N ARG A 135 -8.10 15.37 -11.17
CA ARG A 135 -8.01 16.74 -11.68
C ARG A 135 -6.68 17.40 -11.27
N LEU A 136 -6.30 17.29 -10.00
CA LEU A 136 -5.05 17.85 -9.48
C LEU A 136 -3.82 17.18 -10.10
N TYR A 137 -3.84 15.85 -10.22
CA TYR A 137 -2.76 15.08 -10.83
C TYR A 137 -2.63 15.33 -12.34
N SER A 138 -3.73 15.59 -13.07
CA SER A 138 -3.67 15.84 -14.52
C SER A 138 -3.33 17.29 -14.89
N ASP A 139 -3.31 18.21 -13.92
CA ASP A 139 -3.05 19.63 -14.15
C ASP A 139 -1.55 19.92 -14.29
N ARG A 140 -1.05 19.84 -15.53
CA ARG A 140 0.36 20.08 -15.87
C ARG A 140 0.87 21.48 -15.52
N LYS A 141 -0.01 22.44 -15.24
CA LYS A 141 0.39 23.81 -14.87
C LYS A 141 0.75 23.94 -13.40
N LYS A 142 0.47 22.92 -12.58
CA LYS A 142 0.72 22.93 -11.13
C LYS A 142 1.92 22.07 -10.76
N PRO A 143 2.61 22.40 -9.65
CA PRO A 143 3.70 21.58 -9.15
C PRO A 143 3.20 20.18 -8.79
N ASP A 144 4.04 19.19 -9.09
CA ASP A 144 3.78 17.80 -8.73
C ASP A 144 4.02 17.61 -7.23
N ARG A 145 2.93 17.73 -6.46
CA ARG A 145 2.97 17.54 -5.01
C ARG A 145 3.44 16.15 -4.62
N LEU A 146 3.18 15.11 -5.42
CA LEU A 146 3.68 13.77 -5.09
C LEU A 146 5.21 13.75 -5.20
N ALA A 147 5.76 14.38 -6.25
CA ALA A 147 7.20 14.52 -6.39
C ALA A 147 7.83 15.31 -5.22
N GLU A 148 7.14 16.30 -4.66
CA GLU A 148 7.61 17.02 -3.45
C GLU A 148 7.71 16.10 -2.23
N HIS A 149 6.71 15.25 -1.97
CA HIS A 149 6.73 14.33 -0.83
C HIS A 149 7.76 13.21 -1.03
N LEU A 150 8.00 12.76 -2.27
CA LEU A 150 9.03 11.76 -2.54
C LEU A 150 10.44 12.25 -2.20
N ARG A 151 10.69 13.56 -2.25
CA ARG A 151 11.99 14.12 -1.86
C ARG A 151 12.32 13.91 -0.38
N LEU A 152 11.31 13.62 0.46
CA LEU A 152 11.51 13.26 1.87
C LEU A 152 12.24 11.92 2.04
N LEU A 153 12.39 11.16 0.95
CA LEU A 153 13.08 9.87 0.90
C LEU A 153 14.38 9.94 0.10
N ASP A 154 14.81 11.13 -0.38
CA ASP A 154 15.98 11.29 -1.25
C ASP A 154 17.30 10.84 -0.58
N ASP A 155 17.39 10.92 0.74
CA ASP A 155 18.53 10.49 1.55
C ASP A 155 18.46 9.01 1.98
N MET A 156 17.37 8.32 1.63
CA MET A 156 17.16 6.92 1.96
C MET A 156 17.53 6.02 0.77
N GLU A 157 18.78 5.54 0.75
CA GLU A 157 19.33 4.74 -0.36
C GLU A 157 18.47 3.50 -0.71
N ASP A 158 17.95 2.80 0.31
CA ASP A 158 17.13 1.59 0.13
C ASP A 158 15.73 1.85 -0.48
N TYR A 159 15.30 3.12 -0.53
CA TYR A 159 13.98 3.54 -1.03
C TYR A 159 14.06 4.18 -2.42
N GLN A 160 15.28 4.32 -2.95
CA GLN A 160 15.51 4.89 -4.25
C GLN A 160 14.98 3.98 -5.36
N LYS A 161 14.53 4.62 -6.44
CA LYS A 161 14.16 3.88 -7.65
C LYS A 161 15.37 3.10 -8.16
N PRO A 162 15.23 1.81 -8.52
CA PRO A 162 16.34 1.05 -9.08
C PRO A 162 16.86 1.70 -10.36
N ALA A 163 18.18 1.70 -10.53
CA ALA A 163 18.85 2.27 -11.70
C ALA A 163 18.45 1.57 -13.01
N VAL A 164 18.10 0.28 -12.93
CA VAL A 164 17.66 -0.52 -14.06
C VAL A 164 16.32 -1.18 -13.72
N ASP A 165 15.26 -0.74 -14.40
CA ASP A 165 13.93 -1.35 -14.32
C ASP A 165 13.77 -2.35 -15.49
N ARG A 166 13.47 -3.61 -15.17
CA ARG A 166 13.36 -4.71 -16.16
C ARG A 166 11.96 -5.28 -16.15
N LEU A 167 11.25 -5.11 -17.26
CA LEU A 167 9.99 -5.78 -17.51
C LEU A 167 10.25 -7.09 -18.27
N TYR A 168 9.91 -8.23 -17.67
CA TYR A 168 9.98 -9.54 -18.33
C TYR A 168 8.64 -9.87 -18.99
N ALA A 169 8.67 -10.68 -20.04
CA ALA A 169 7.47 -11.23 -20.67
C ALA A 169 6.68 -12.07 -19.65
N SER A 170 5.35 -12.06 -19.74
CA SER A 170 4.46 -12.74 -18.78
C SER A 170 4.63 -14.26 -18.76
N ASP A 171 5.12 -14.84 -19.86
CA ASP A 171 5.40 -16.27 -20.00
C ASP A 171 6.82 -16.66 -19.52
N TYR A 172 7.65 -15.68 -19.12
CA TYR A 172 8.99 -15.95 -18.62
C TYR A 172 8.98 -16.55 -17.21
N SER A 173 9.62 -17.70 -17.05
CA SER A 173 9.81 -18.35 -15.75
C SER A 173 11.04 -17.79 -15.05
N HIS A 174 10.83 -17.07 -13.95
CA HIS A 174 11.91 -16.49 -13.16
C HIS A 174 12.72 -17.56 -12.42
N VAL A 175 14.03 -17.33 -12.29
CA VAL A 175 14.91 -18.13 -11.44
C VAL A 175 14.63 -17.77 -10.00
N ASP A 176 14.47 -18.77 -9.13
CA ASP A 176 14.24 -18.54 -7.71
C ASP A 176 15.38 -17.70 -7.09
N GLY A 177 14.98 -16.68 -6.33
CA GLY A 177 15.88 -15.73 -5.70
C GLY A 177 15.13 -14.55 -5.11
N GLN A 178 15.87 -13.63 -4.49
CA GLN A 178 15.33 -12.36 -3.99
C GLN A 178 15.17 -11.32 -5.11
N ASN A 179 15.93 -11.47 -6.20
CA ASN A 179 15.94 -10.53 -7.32
C ASN A 179 16.11 -11.26 -8.66
N CYS A 180 16.08 -10.49 -9.75
CA CYS A 180 16.17 -11.01 -11.12
C CYS A 180 17.59 -10.95 -11.70
N ASP A 181 18.65 -10.88 -10.88
CA ASP A 181 20.03 -10.76 -11.38
C ASP A 181 20.49 -12.01 -12.14
N LYS A 182 19.93 -13.17 -11.78
CA LYS A 182 20.19 -14.46 -12.44
C LYS A 182 19.22 -14.76 -13.59
N CYS A 183 18.25 -13.87 -13.87
CA CYS A 183 17.27 -14.09 -14.92
C CYS A 183 17.85 -13.74 -16.30
N GLY A 184 17.48 -14.52 -17.32
CA GLY A 184 17.94 -14.30 -18.69
C GLY A 184 17.37 -13.03 -19.29
N LEU A 185 18.24 -12.15 -19.78
CA LEU A 185 17.85 -10.86 -20.37
C LEU A 185 17.11 -11.00 -21.72
N HIS A 186 17.09 -12.19 -22.32
CA HIS A 186 16.46 -12.46 -23.62
C HIS A 186 14.92 -12.33 -23.59
N SER A 187 14.31 -12.45 -22.41
CA SER A 187 12.86 -12.32 -22.23
C SER A 187 12.47 -10.97 -21.65
N VAL A 188 13.40 -10.00 -21.59
CA VAL A 188 13.10 -8.62 -21.22
C VAL A 188 12.36 -7.96 -22.39
N VAL A 189 11.16 -7.49 -22.11
CA VAL A 189 10.32 -6.79 -23.07
C VAL A 189 10.74 -5.33 -23.12
N HIS A 190 10.97 -4.82 -24.34
CA HIS A 190 11.19 -3.39 -24.53
C HIS A 190 9.89 -2.62 -24.24
N HIS A 191 9.86 -1.97 -23.09
CA HIS A 191 8.81 -1.02 -22.73
C HIS A 191 9.33 0.39 -23.05
N PRO A 192 8.68 1.17 -23.95
CA PRO A 192 9.10 2.54 -24.26
C PRO A 192 9.13 3.39 -22.98
N GLU A 193 10.10 4.28 -22.81
CA GLU A 193 10.13 5.14 -21.62
C GLU A 193 8.76 5.76 -21.34
N ARG A 194 8.30 5.66 -20.09
CA ARG A 194 7.01 6.24 -19.70
C ARG A 194 7.09 7.74 -19.95
N GLN A 195 6.43 8.22 -21.00
CA GLN A 195 6.30 9.64 -21.29
C GLN A 195 5.28 10.27 -20.33
N ASN A 196 5.63 10.30 -19.05
CA ASN A 196 4.84 10.96 -18.02
C ASN A 196 5.47 12.29 -17.68
N HIS A 197 4.62 13.30 -17.56
CA HIS A 197 4.98 14.60 -17.00
C HIS A 197 5.26 14.53 -15.49
N HIS A 198 4.86 13.43 -14.86
CA HIS A 198 4.95 13.19 -13.43
C HIS A 198 5.98 12.11 -13.12
N THR A 199 6.64 12.24 -11.97
CA THR A 199 7.66 11.28 -11.49
C THR A 199 7.06 9.90 -11.22
N LEU A 200 5.77 9.84 -10.83
CA LEU A 200 5.02 8.61 -10.60
C LEU A 200 3.77 8.57 -11.46
N TYR A 201 3.25 7.36 -11.71
CA TYR A 201 1.94 7.14 -12.29
C TYR A 201 0.96 6.66 -11.22
N VAL A 202 -0.11 7.41 -10.98
CA VAL A 202 -1.17 6.99 -10.06
C VAL A 202 -2.15 6.08 -10.78
N HIS A 203 -2.17 4.80 -10.40
CA HIS A 203 -3.15 3.84 -10.90
C HIS A 203 -4.44 3.94 -10.10
N TYR A 204 -5.57 4.11 -10.80
CA TYR A 204 -6.91 4.08 -10.21
C TYR A 204 -7.62 2.80 -10.67
N GLY A 205 -7.55 1.76 -9.86
CA GLY A 205 -8.13 0.47 -10.21
C GLY A 205 -8.17 -0.46 -9.01
N ASN A 206 -8.49 -1.71 -9.28
CA ASN A 206 -8.59 -2.71 -8.23
C ASN A 206 -7.22 -3.28 -7.91
N ILE A 207 -7.03 -3.64 -6.65
CA ILE A 207 -5.80 -4.23 -6.15
C ILE A 207 -6.10 -5.69 -5.76
N ALA A 208 -5.22 -6.62 -6.09
CA ALA A 208 -5.33 -7.98 -5.58
C ALA A 208 -4.63 -8.09 -4.22
N SER A 209 -5.26 -8.83 -3.32
CA SER A 209 -4.70 -9.19 -2.02
C SER A 209 -4.87 -10.69 -1.78
N GLY A 210 -4.03 -11.28 -0.95
CA GLY A 210 -4.10 -12.70 -0.60
C GLY A 210 -3.16 -13.01 0.56
N ASN A 211 -3.34 -14.20 1.13
CA ASN A 211 -2.40 -14.76 2.11
C ASN A 211 -1.29 -15.59 1.43
N SER A 212 -1.50 -15.95 0.17
CA SER A 212 -0.53 -16.62 -0.69
C SER A 212 0.34 -15.56 -1.41
N VAL A 213 1.53 -15.95 -1.87
CA VAL A 213 2.35 -15.12 -2.75
C VAL A 213 2.18 -15.60 -4.18
N LEU A 214 1.71 -14.71 -5.06
CA LEU A 214 1.56 -15.01 -6.48
C LEU A 214 2.83 -14.64 -7.23
N LYS A 215 3.63 -15.65 -7.58
CA LYS A 215 4.90 -15.48 -8.33
C LYS A 215 4.79 -15.83 -9.81
N ASP A 216 3.68 -16.41 -10.22
CA ASP A 216 3.45 -16.83 -11.61
C ASP A 216 2.63 -15.74 -12.34
N ALA A 217 3.25 -15.12 -13.34
CA ALA A 217 2.63 -14.06 -14.13
C ALA A 217 1.49 -14.57 -15.03
N ASN A 218 1.55 -15.82 -15.52
CA ASN A 218 0.45 -16.42 -16.30
C ASN A 218 -0.80 -16.67 -15.44
N VAL A 219 -0.62 -16.93 -14.15
CA VAL A 219 -1.74 -17.09 -13.21
C VAL A 219 -2.29 -15.73 -12.78
N ARG A 220 -1.46 -14.68 -12.80
CA ARG A 220 -1.84 -13.30 -12.43
C ARG A 220 -2.64 -12.59 -13.51
N ASP A 221 -2.18 -12.65 -14.76
CA ASP A 221 -2.67 -11.85 -15.88
C ASP A 221 -3.94 -12.46 -16.53
#